data_AF-A0A9D2ESS2-F1
#
_entry.id   AF-A0A9D2ESS2-F1
#
_cell.length_a   1.000
_cell.length_b   1.000
_cell.length_c   1.000
_cell.angle_alpha   90.00
_cell.angle_beta   90.00
_cell.angle_gamma   90.00
#
_symmetry.space_group_name_H-M   'P 1'
#
loop_
_entity.id
_entity.type
_entity.pdbx_description
1 polymer ?
#
loop_
_entity_poly.entity_id
_entity_poly.type
_entity_poly.pdbx_seq_one_letter_code
_entity_poly.pdbx_strand_id
1 'polypeptide(L)'
;MDNDNALLEAARNLYKGWRFRWKYRGVPVLEAEAGNDLARAAILRGGPFLFARCGATEMRTVADWMAHDGHFTDRTRQDIRALSGVFPTDDETLRRFCEHYVACAQSADLMALWDVGAEREVIRGCQGTVFAKLRALEPYYHKKPWSSALAGKKVLVVHPFKDTILRQYAKREQLFPGTEVLPELGSLTVIRAVQGLAGQETGYASWFDALDAMERQMDAADYEVAIVGAGAYSLPLAAHARDTGHTAIQMSGATQLLFGIKGKRWDTHPVLSRLYNDAWVRPAENEGIDHREAVEGGSYW
;
A
#
# COMPACT_ATOMS: atom_id res chain seq x y z
N MET A 1 -30.30 -9.10 -19.38
CA MET A 1 -29.78 -7.95 -18.59
C MET A 1 -28.87 -8.38 -17.44
N ASP A 2 -29.30 -9.17 -16.46
CA ASP A 2 -28.38 -9.65 -15.38
C ASP A 2 -27.34 -10.68 -15.85
N ASN A 3 -27.73 -11.62 -16.72
CA ASN A 3 -26.79 -12.60 -17.29
C ASN A 3 -25.72 -11.95 -18.19
N ASP A 4 -26.05 -10.84 -18.86
CA ASP A 4 -25.13 -10.14 -19.77
C ASP A 4 -24.00 -9.46 -18.98
N ASN A 5 -24.32 -8.88 -17.82
CA ASN A 5 -23.34 -8.31 -16.90
C ASN A 5 -22.45 -9.38 -16.28
N ALA A 6 -23.00 -10.54 -15.89
CA ALA A 6 -22.23 -11.66 -15.36
C ALA A 6 -21.25 -12.25 -16.41
N LEU A 7 -21.70 -12.37 -17.67
CA LEU A 7 -20.87 -12.82 -18.78
C LEU A 7 -19.76 -11.80 -19.12
N LEU A 8 -20.08 -10.51 -19.13
CA LEU A 8 -19.10 -9.43 -19.33
C LEU A 8 -18.05 -9.40 -18.22
N GLU A 9 -18.47 -9.58 -16.97
CA GLU A 9 -17.55 -9.65 -15.83
C GLU A 9 -16.66 -10.89 -15.89
N ALA A 10 -17.22 -12.05 -16.22
CA ALA A 10 -16.47 -13.28 -16.42
C ALA A 10 -15.43 -13.13 -17.56
N ALA A 11 -15.83 -12.57 -18.70
CA ALA A 11 -14.94 -12.31 -19.83
C ALA A 11 -13.82 -11.31 -19.46
N ARG A 12 -14.15 -10.24 -18.73
CA ARG A 12 -13.17 -9.26 -18.25
C ARG A 12 -12.18 -9.89 -17.28
N ASN A 13 -12.65 -10.74 -16.36
CA ASN A 13 -11.79 -11.44 -15.41
C ASN A 13 -10.87 -12.45 -16.11
N LEU A 14 -11.40 -13.17 -17.11
CA LEU A 14 -10.62 -14.10 -17.93
C LEU A 14 -9.53 -13.37 -18.72
N TYR A 15 -9.86 -12.23 -19.35
CA TYR A 15 -8.90 -11.40 -20.06
C TYR A 15 -7.81 -10.84 -19.13
N LYS A 16 -8.19 -10.30 -17.97
CA LYS A 16 -7.23 -9.83 -16.95
C LYS A 16 -6.30 -10.95 -16.49
N GLY A 17 -6.84 -12.14 -16.22
CA GLY A 17 -6.06 -13.31 -15.83
C GLY A 17 -5.08 -13.74 -16.92
N TRP A 18 -5.52 -13.80 -18.18
CA TRP A 18 -4.67 -14.12 -19.31
C TRP A 18 -3.56 -13.08 -19.51
N ARG A 19 -3.90 -11.79 -19.51
CA ARG A 19 -2.92 -10.69 -19.64
C ARG A 19 -1.87 -10.73 -18.54
N PHE A 20 -2.28 -10.95 -17.29
CA PHE A 20 -1.37 -11.09 -16.16
C PHE A 20 -0.40 -12.26 -16.37
N ARG A 21 -0.91 -13.46 -16.72
CA ARG A 21 -0.06 -14.64 -16.98
C ARG A 21 0.92 -14.40 -18.13
N TRP A 22 0.49 -13.70 -19.17
CA TRP A 22 1.35 -13.36 -20.30
C TRP A 22 2.47 -12.40 -19.90
N LYS A 23 2.15 -11.30 -19.19
CA LYS A 23 3.13 -10.29 -18.76
C LYS A 23 4.19 -10.88 -17.81
N TYR A 24 3.76 -11.71 -16.86
CA TYR A 24 4.63 -12.35 -15.87
C TYR A 24 5.09 -13.76 -16.26
N ARG A 25 5.05 -14.12 -17.54
CA ARG A 25 5.55 -15.42 -18.01
C ARG A 25 7.01 -15.65 -17.55
N GLY A 26 7.28 -16.84 -17.04
CA GLY A 26 8.59 -17.21 -16.49
C GLY A 26 8.89 -16.68 -15.09
N VAL A 27 7.98 -15.91 -14.47
CA VAL A 27 8.10 -15.50 -13.07
C VAL A 27 7.27 -16.45 -12.20
N PRO A 28 7.87 -17.16 -11.23
CA PRO A 28 7.09 -17.94 -10.26
C PRO A 28 6.26 -16.99 -9.39
N VAL A 29 4.92 -17.13 -9.44
CA VAL A 29 3.99 -16.30 -8.66
C VAL A 29 3.13 -17.21 -7.78
N LEU A 30 3.23 -17.02 -6.47
CA LEU A 30 2.43 -17.73 -5.48
C LEU A 30 0.95 -17.37 -5.61
N GLU A 31 0.10 -18.37 -5.35
CA GLU A 31 -1.33 -18.14 -5.11
C GLU A 31 -1.55 -17.24 -3.90
N ALA A 32 -2.71 -16.59 -3.84
CA ALA A 32 -2.99 -15.57 -2.83
C ALA A 32 -2.87 -16.12 -1.40
N GLU A 33 -3.38 -17.33 -1.14
CA GLU A 33 -3.31 -17.98 0.17
C GLU A 33 -1.87 -18.29 0.59
N ALA A 34 -1.04 -18.81 -0.33
CA ALA A 34 0.38 -19.10 -0.04
C ALA A 34 1.18 -17.82 0.25
N GLY A 35 0.91 -16.72 -0.45
CA GLY A 35 1.53 -15.41 -0.14
C GLY A 35 1.10 -14.88 1.23
N ASN A 36 -0.19 -15.01 1.58
CA ASN A 36 -0.70 -14.67 2.91
C ASN A 36 -0.04 -15.51 4.01
N ASP A 37 0.11 -16.82 3.80
CA ASP A 37 0.73 -17.72 4.78
C ASP A 37 2.22 -17.40 5.00
N LEU A 38 2.94 -17.02 3.94
CA LEU A 38 4.33 -16.57 4.05
C LEU A 38 4.44 -15.28 4.86
N ALA A 39 3.56 -14.30 4.63
CA ALA A 39 3.50 -13.07 5.41
C ALA A 39 3.19 -13.38 6.90
N ARG A 40 2.23 -14.28 7.15
CA ARG A 40 1.89 -14.72 8.51
C ARG A 40 3.10 -15.35 9.22
N ALA A 41 3.80 -16.25 8.53
CA ALA A 41 4.98 -16.91 9.07
C ALA A 41 6.12 -15.92 9.35
N ALA A 42 6.28 -14.90 8.50
CA ALA A 42 7.27 -13.85 8.72
C ALA A 42 6.97 -13.02 9.98
N ILE A 43 5.71 -12.63 10.20
CA ILE A 43 5.30 -11.89 11.40
C ILE A 43 5.53 -12.71 12.68
N LEU A 44 5.22 -14.01 12.65
CA LEU A 44 5.44 -14.89 13.79
C LEU A 44 6.93 -15.09 14.09
N ARG A 45 7.74 -15.21 13.04
CA ARG A 45 9.21 -15.31 13.15
C ARG A 45 9.82 -14.03 13.73
N GLY A 46 9.29 -12.87 13.35
CA GLY A 46 9.88 -11.57 13.63
C GLY A 46 11.15 -11.30 12.82
N GLY A 47 11.76 -10.14 13.09
CA GLY A 47 12.96 -9.67 12.40
C GLY A 47 12.68 -8.99 11.05
N PRO A 48 13.73 -8.70 10.27
CA PRO A 48 13.63 -7.95 9.02
C PRO A 48 12.84 -8.76 7.98
N PHE A 49 11.76 -8.16 7.46
CA PHE A 49 10.98 -8.71 6.36
C PHE A 49 10.13 -7.63 5.72
N LEU A 50 10.11 -7.52 4.40
CA LEU A 50 9.25 -6.61 3.66
C LEU A 50 8.28 -7.37 2.76
N PHE A 51 6.98 -7.24 3.04
CA PHE A 51 5.92 -7.57 2.09
C PHE A 51 5.38 -6.29 1.44
N ALA A 52 5.65 -6.11 0.14
CA ALA A 52 5.31 -4.89 -0.57
C ALA A 52 4.52 -5.10 -1.86
N ARG A 53 4.07 -3.99 -2.45
CA ARG A 53 3.60 -3.89 -3.83
C ARG A 53 4.05 -2.57 -4.46
N CYS A 54 4.07 -2.52 -5.78
CA CYS A 54 4.35 -1.29 -6.49
C CYS A 54 3.08 -0.43 -6.65
N GLY A 55 3.24 0.90 -6.62
CA GLY A 55 2.19 1.86 -6.90
C GLY A 55 2.04 2.18 -8.40
N ALA A 56 0.85 2.61 -8.82
CA ALA A 56 0.53 2.75 -10.25
C ALA A 56 1.14 4.01 -10.85
N THR A 57 1.01 5.14 -10.15
CA THR A 57 1.56 6.41 -10.60
C THR A 57 3.07 6.42 -10.46
N GLU A 58 3.60 5.80 -9.42
CA GLU A 58 5.03 5.61 -9.19
C GLU A 58 5.64 4.75 -10.31
N MET A 59 5.04 3.61 -10.65
CA MET A 59 5.54 2.76 -11.75
C MET A 59 5.32 3.35 -13.14
N ARG A 60 4.34 4.25 -13.33
CA ARG A 60 4.23 5.04 -14.57
C ARG A 60 5.35 6.06 -14.68
N THR A 61 5.74 6.68 -13.57
CA THR A 61 6.86 7.63 -13.52
C THR A 61 8.19 6.93 -13.80
N VAL A 62 8.41 5.75 -13.22
CA VAL A 62 9.57 4.89 -13.54
C VAL A 62 9.55 4.45 -15.01
N ALA A 63 8.39 4.12 -15.57
CA ALA A 63 8.29 3.78 -16.99
C ALA A 63 8.66 4.95 -17.89
N ASP A 64 8.23 6.16 -17.55
CA ASP A 64 8.57 7.39 -18.29
C ASP A 64 10.08 7.65 -18.26
N TRP A 65 10.66 7.55 -17.06
CA TRP A 65 12.11 7.68 -16.83
C TRP A 65 12.93 6.70 -17.69
N MET A 66 12.51 5.43 -17.73
CA MET A 66 13.18 4.39 -18.52
C MET A 66 13.01 4.59 -20.04
N ALA A 67 11.87 5.13 -20.47
CA ALA A 67 11.55 5.27 -21.90
C ALA A 67 12.20 6.52 -22.53
N HIS A 68 12.49 7.56 -21.74
CA HIS A 68 12.95 8.86 -22.23
C HIS A 68 14.36 9.23 -21.74
N ASP A 69 15.23 8.24 -21.56
CA ASP A 69 16.65 8.45 -21.21
C ASP A 69 16.87 9.39 -20.01
N GLY A 70 16.02 9.25 -18.97
CA GLY A 70 16.13 10.07 -17.77
C GLY A 70 15.19 11.27 -17.70
N HIS A 71 14.46 11.59 -18.77
CA HIS A 71 13.53 12.73 -18.82
C HIS A 71 12.09 12.37 -18.46
N PHE A 72 11.32 13.39 -18.08
CA PHE A 72 9.91 13.26 -17.67
C PHE A 72 9.00 14.18 -18.48
N THR A 73 7.89 13.62 -18.95
CA THR A 73 6.83 14.41 -19.60
C THR A 73 6.11 15.30 -18.60
N ASP A 74 5.56 16.42 -19.06
CA ASP A 74 4.77 17.33 -18.20
C ASP A 74 3.59 16.61 -17.56
N ARG A 75 2.97 15.66 -18.29
CA ARG A 75 1.90 14.82 -17.76
C ARG A 75 2.38 13.98 -16.58
N THR A 76 3.54 13.34 -16.68
CA THR A 76 4.11 12.56 -15.57
C THR A 76 4.37 13.45 -14.36
N ARG A 77 4.94 14.65 -14.56
CA ARG A 77 5.17 15.61 -13.46
C ARG A 77 3.87 16.03 -12.78
N GLN A 78 2.81 16.27 -13.55
CA GLN A 78 1.50 16.63 -13.01
C GLN A 78 0.88 15.45 -12.24
N ASP A 79 0.86 14.26 -12.84
CA ASP A 79 0.28 13.05 -12.26
C ASP A 79 0.97 12.64 -10.96
N ILE A 80 2.31 12.60 -10.91
CA ILE A 80 3.05 12.19 -9.70
C ILE A 80 2.90 13.22 -8.57
N ARG A 81 2.79 14.52 -8.89
CA ARG A 81 2.47 15.54 -7.88
C ARG A 81 1.04 15.38 -7.36
N ALA A 82 0.05 15.29 -8.25
CA ALA A 82 -1.35 15.30 -7.86
C ALA A 82 -1.81 13.97 -7.21
N LEU A 83 -1.39 12.83 -7.75
CA LEU A 83 -1.91 11.51 -7.35
C LEU A 83 -1.02 10.79 -6.33
N SER A 84 0.24 11.21 -6.20
CA SER A 84 1.25 10.56 -5.35
C SER A 84 1.90 11.52 -4.36
N GLY A 85 1.75 12.84 -4.55
CA GLY A 85 2.24 13.86 -3.63
C GLY A 85 3.75 14.00 -3.63
N VAL A 86 4.43 13.71 -4.74
CA VAL A 86 5.87 13.95 -4.91
C VAL A 86 6.11 15.40 -5.33
N PHE A 87 7.03 16.07 -4.63
CA PHE A 87 7.41 17.46 -4.86
C PHE A 87 8.86 17.70 -4.42
N PRO A 88 9.57 18.67 -5.02
CA PRO A 88 9.28 19.26 -6.32
C PRO A 88 9.33 18.20 -7.45
N THR A 89 8.93 18.58 -8.67
CA THR A 89 8.85 17.66 -9.82
C THR A 89 9.82 18.02 -10.94
N ASP A 90 10.96 18.63 -10.61
CA ASP A 90 12.10 18.78 -11.50
C ASP A 90 12.79 17.43 -11.80
N ASP A 91 13.65 17.41 -12.82
CA ASP A 91 14.32 16.19 -13.30
C ASP A 91 15.20 15.53 -12.25
N GLU A 92 15.92 16.32 -11.46
CA GLU A 92 16.82 15.78 -10.45
C GLU A 92 16.04 15.05 -9.35
N THR A 93 14.98 15.68 -8.86
CA THR A 93 14.11 15.09 -7.82
C THR A 93 13.41 13.83 -8.32
N LEU A 94 12.85 13.85 -9.54
CA LEU A 94 12.15 12.70 -10.09
C LEU A 94 13.08 11.54 -10.45
N ARG A 95 14.30 11.82 -10.94
CA ARG A 95 15.34 10.80 -11.14
C ARG A 95 15.68 10.13 -9.82
N ARG A 96 15.99 10.94 -8.79
CA ARG A 96 16.32 10.42 -7.44
C ARG A 96 15.17 9.62 -6.84
N PHE A 97 13.92 10.06 -7.04
CA PHE A 97 12.73 9.31 -6.66
C PHE A 97 12.65 7.95 -7.37
N CYS A 98 12.84 7.91 -8.69
CA CYS A 98 12.77 6.66 -9.46
C CYS A 98 13.86 5.67 -9.03
N GLU A 99 15.11 6.13 -8.87
CA GLU A 99 16.22 5.32 -8.39
C GLU A 99 15.92 4.72 -7.01
N HIS A 100 15.47 5.56 -6.07
CA HIS A 100 15.15 5.13 -4.71
C HIS A 100 13.95 4.16 -4.68
N TYR A 101 12.87 4.47 -5.41
CA TYR A 101 11.68 3.62 -5.46
C TYR A 101 11.96 2.25 -6.08
N VAL A 102 12.77 2.21 -7.15
CA VAL A 102 13.23 0.96 -7.79
C VAL A 102 14.09 0.15 -6.82
N ALA A 103 15.02 0.78 -6.10
CA ALA A 103 15.85 0.10 -5.11
C ALA A 103 14.99 -0.53 -3.99
N CYS A 104 14.03 0.22 -3.44
CA CYS A 104 13.11 -0.29 -2.41
C CYS A 104 12.20 -1.40 -2.93
N ALA A 105 11.78 -1.33 -4.20
CA ALA A 105 11.01 -2.42 -4.82
C ALA A 105 11.88 -3.69 -4.96
N GLN A 106 13.13 -3.54 -5.36
CA GLN A 106 14.05 -4.65 -5.59
C GLN A 106 14.58 -5.29 -4.30
N SER A 107 14.49 -4.60 -3.16
CA SER A 107 14.87 -5.12 -1.83
C SER A 107 13.75 -5.88 -1.12
N ALA A 108 12.53 -5.91 -1.65
CA ALA A 108 11.40 -6.60 -1.02
C ALA A 108 11.62 -8.12 -0.93
N ASP A 109 11.27 -8.71 0.22
CA ASP A 109 11.39 -10.15 0.45
C ASP A 109 10.19 -10.91 -0.16
N LEU A 110 8.99 -10.31 -0.06
CA LEU A 110 7.77 -10.75 -0.72
C LEU A 110 7.15 -9.57 -1.48
N MET A 111 6.73 -9.76 -2.73
CA MET A 111 6.06 -8.73 -3.52
C MET A 111 4.75 -9.22 -4.13
N ALA A 112 3.68 -8.48 -3.84
CA ALA A 112 2.37 -8.64 -4.44
C ALA A 112 2.30 -7.91 -5.79
N LEU A 113 2.21 -8.66 -6.88
CA LEU A 113 2.21 -8.12 -8.25
C LEU A 113 0.85 -7.52 -8.62
N TRP A 114 0.84 -6.30 -9.14
CA TRP A 114 -0.38 -5.55 -9.49
C TRP A 114 -0.57 -5.28 -10.98
N ASP A 115 0.42 -5.55 -11.83
CA ASP A 115 0.37 -5.29 -13.28
C ASP A 115 0.27 -3.78 -13.61
N VAL A 116 1.18 -2.99 -13.06
CA VAL A 116 1.24 -1.53 -13.26
C VAL A 116 2.54 -1.07 -13.89
N GLY A 117 2.48 -0.01 -14.73
CA GLY A 117 3.63 0.66 -15.32
C GLY A 117 4.80 -0.26 -15.70
N ALA A 118 5.99 0.11 -15.23
CA ALA A 118 7.24 -0.64 -15.40
C ALA A 118 7.43 -1.82 -14.41
N GLU A 119 6.38 -2.29 -13.71
CA GLU A 119 6.53 -3.32 -12.66
C GLU A 119 7.22 -4.58 -13.21
N ARG A 120 6.96 -4.98 -14.46
CA ARG A 120 7.58 -6.18 -15.05
C ARG A 120 9.09 -6.02 -15.29
N GLU A 121 9.52 -4.82 -15.66
CA GLU A 121 10.89 -4.43 -15.91
C GLU A 121 11.64 -4.33 -14.58
N VAL A 122 11.06 -3.65 -13.59
CA VAL A 122 11.66 -3.45 -12.26
C VAL A 122 11.94 -4.78 -11.56
N ILE A 123 10.98 -5.73 -11.58
CA ILE A 123 11.16 -7.02 -10.88
C ILE A 123 12.26 -7.90 -11.49
N ARG A 124 12.81 -7.57 -12.66
CA ARG A 124 13.97 -8.31 -13.22
C ARG A 124 15.24 -8.07 -12.42
N GLY A 125 15.33 -6.94 -11.71
CA GLY A 125 16.46 -6.64 -10.83
C GLY A 125 16.31 -7.18 -9.41
N CYS A 126 15.13 -7.72 -9.04
CA CYS A 126 14.93 -8.37 -7.76
C CYS A 126 15.83 -9.60 -7.61
N GLN A 127 16.45 -9.76 -6.45
CA GLN A 127 17.24 -10.94 -6.08
C GLN A 127 16.67 -11.57 -4.82
N GLY A 128 16.24 -12.83 -4.89
CA GLY A 128 15.66 -13.55 -3.75
C GLY A 128 14.22 -13.18 -3.39
N THR A 129 13.62 -12.16 -4.03
CA THR A 129 12.22 -11.79 -3.84
C THR A 129 11.28 -12.91 -4.26
N VAL A 130 10.34 -13.24 -3.39
CA VAL A 130 9.20 -14.11 -3.71
C VAL A 130 8.05 -13.25 -4.26
N PHE A 131 7.37 -13.71 -5.30
CA PHE A 131 6.22 -12.99 -5.86
C PHE A 131 4.91 -13.70 -5.53
N ALA A 132 3.84 -12.94 -5.27
CA ALA A 132 2.51 -13.45 -5.01
C ALA A 132 1.43 -12.67 -5.78
N LYS A 133 0.26 -13.28 -5.95
CA LYS A 133 -0.93 -12.56 -6.44
C LYS A 133 -1.30 -11.44 -5.48
N LEU A 134 -1.77 -10.31 -6.01
CA LEU A 134 -2.11 -9.11 -5.23
C LEU A 134 -2.97 -9.38 -3.99
N ARG A 135 -3.97 -10.27 -4.10
CA ARG A 135 -4.87 -10.61 -3.00
C ARG A 135 -4.19 -11.27 -1.79
N ALA A 136 -2.92 -11.70 -1.90
CA ALA A 136 -2.13 -12.14 -0.74
C ALA A 136 -1.92 -11.03 0.29
N LEU A 137 -1.85 -9.77 -0.15
CA LEU A 137 -1.49 -8.63 0.69
C LEU A 137 -2.62 -8.17 1.61
N GLU A 138 -3.86 -8.23 1.14
CA GLU A 138 -5.04 -7.80 1.87
C GLU A 138 -5.59 -8.94 2.76
N PRO A 139 -5.49 -8.85 4.11
CA PRO A 139 -5.71 -9.99 5.01
C PRO A 139 -7.17 -10.49 5.00
N TYR A 140 -8.13 -9.58 4.84
CA TYR A 140 -9.57 -9.87 4.89
C TYR A 140 -10.11 -10.71 3.72
N TYR A 141 -9.28 -11.13 2.76
CA TYR A 141 -9.67 -12.18 1.80
C TYR A 141 -9.46 -13.61 2.32
N HIS A 142 -8.76 -13.78 3.44
CA HIS A 142 -8.26 -15.08 3.88
C HIS A 142 -8.95 -15.54 5.15
N LYS A 143 -9.24 -16.85 5.23
CA LYS A 143 -9.78 -17.47 6.44
C LYS A 143 -8.79 -17.44 7.60
N LYS A 144 -7.49 -17.55 7.30
CA LYS A 144 -6.38 -17.45 8.25
C LYS A 144 -5.52 -16.24 7.88
N PRO A 145 -6.00 -15.02 8.16
CA PRO A 145 -5.33 -13.81 7.70
C PRO A 145 -3.95 -13.68 8.32
N TRP A 146 -2.97 -13.18 7.57
CA TRP A 146 -1.64 -12.89 8.13
C TRP A 146 -1.71 -11.94 9.32
N SER A 147 -2.70 -11.04 9.34
CA SER A 147 -2.91 -10.08 10.41
C SER A 147 -3.29 -10.73 11.74
N SER A 148 -3.74 -11.99 11.77
CA SER A 148 -3.96 -12.69 13.03
C SER A 148 -2.66 -12.95 13.80
N ALA A 149 -1.51 -12.99 13.11
CA ALA A 149 -0.19 -13.07 13.74
C ALA A 149 0.25 -11.76 14.44
N LEU A 150 -0.51 -10.66 14.29
CA LEU A 150 -0.24 -9.42 15.02
C LEU A 150 -0.70 -9.48 16.49
N ALA A 151 -1.39 -10.55 16.90
CA ALA A 151 -1.87 -10.71 18.26
C ALA A 151 -0.70 -10.56 19.28
N GLY A 152 -0.84 -9.63 20.21
CA GLY A 152 0.16 -9.31 21.22
C GLY A 152 1.42 -8.57 20.72
N LYS A 153 1.53 -8.28 19.41
CA LYS A 153 2.68 -7.54 18.84
C LYS A 153 2.59 -6.05 19.10
N LYS A 154 3.74 -5.39 19.23
CA LYS A 154 3.83 -3.92 19.14
C LYS A 154 3.77 -3.50 17.67
N VAL A 155 2.70 -2.83 17.26
CA VAL A 155 2.48 -2.47 15.86
C VAL A 155 2.59 -0.96 15.66
N LEU A 156 3.39 -0.57 14.68
CA LEU A 156 3.45 0.78 14.16
C LEU A 156 2.61 0.88 12.89
N VAL A 157 1.75 1.89 12.80
CA VAL A 157 1.02 2.21 11.58
C VAL A 157 1.44 3.58 11.08
N VAL A 158 1.79 3.70 9.80
CA VAL A 158 2.01 5.00 9.16
C VAL A 158 0.91 5.25 8.14
N HIS A 159 0.03 6.21 8.44
CA HIS A 159 -1.18 6.45 7.67
C HIS A 159 -1.69 7.89 7.88
N PRO A 160 -2.34 8.53 6.89
CA PRO A 160 -2.89 9.88 7.07
C PRO A 160 -4.02 9.93 8.12
N PHE A 161 -4.86 8.88 8.18
CA PHE A 161 -6.05 8.82 9.06
C PHE A 161 -5.71 8.35 10.48
N LYS A 162 -4.69 8.94 11.11
CA LYS A 162 -4.21 8.59 12.45
C LYS A 162 -5.31 8.56 13.50
N ASP A 163 -6.08 9.63 13.62
CA ASP A 163 -7.07 9.82 14.68
C ASP A 163 -8.23 8.84 14.48
N THR A 164 -8.64 8.61 13.23
CA THR A 164 -9.66 7.62 12.90
C THR A 164 -9.19 6.20 13.19
N ILE A 165 -7.94 5.84 12.85
CA ILE A 165 -7.37 4.52 13.16
C ILE A 165 -7.37 4.27 14.67
N LEU A 166 -6.89 5.23 15.47
CA LEU A 166 -6.87 5.10 16.93
C LEU A 166 -8.27 4.90 17.52
N ARG A 167 -9.27 5.69 17.08
CA ARG A 167 -10.66 5.54 17.52
C ARG A 167 -11.29 4.22 17.09
N GLN A 168 -11.01 3.77 15.87
CA GLN A 168 -11.55 2.52 15.36
C GLN A 168 -10.93 1.30 16.05
N TYR A 169 -9.62 1.32 16.31
CA TYR A 169 -8.94 0.25 17.01
C TYR A 169 -9.46 0.06 18.45
N ALA A 170 -9.84 1.15 19.14
CA ALA A 170 -10.48 1.09 20.46
C ALA A 170 -11.80 0.28 20.48
N LYS A 171 -12.42 0.05 19.31
CA LYS A 171 -13.61 -0.79 19.11
C LYS A 171 -13.38 -1.91 18.09
N ARG A 172 -12.13 -2.40 17.95
CA ARG A 172 -11.69 -3.41 16.94
C ARG A 172 -12.63 -4.62 16.80
N GLU A 173 -13.18 -5.11 17.91
CA GLU A 173 -14.07 -6.29 17.97
C GLU A 173 -15.36 -6.12 17.16
N GLN A 174 -15.79 -4.87 16.94
CA GLN A 174 -16.98 -4.55 16.16
C GLN A 174 -16.69 -4.48 14.64
N LEU A 175 -15.42 -4.36 14.24
CA LEU A 175 -15.06 -4.10 12.85
C LEU A 175 -15.13 -5.36 11.99
N PHE A 176 -14.69 -6.50 12.55
CA PHE A 176 -14.69 -7.80 11.89
C PHE A 176 -15.22 -8.90 12.83
N PRO A 177 -16.51 -8.84 13.21
CA PRO A 177 -17.08 -9.74 14.21
C PRO A 177 -16.92 -11.21 13.80
N GLY A 178 -16.45 -12.05 14.73
CA GLY A 178 -16.27 -13.48 14.51
C GLY A 178 -15.05 -13.86 13.64
N THR A 179 -14.10 -12.95 13.45
CA THR A 179 -12.88 -13.21 12.67
C THR A 179 -11.62 -12.85 13.46
N GLU A 180 -10.45 -13.25 12.93
CA GLU A 180 -9.13 -12.87 13.47
C GLU A 180 -8.43 -11.78 12.63
N VAL A 181 -9.18 -11.02 11.82
CA VAL A 181 -8.59 -10.03 10.89
C VAL A 181 -7.90 -8.89 11.63
N LEU A 182 -8.43 -8.43 12.76
CA LEU A 182 -7.82 -7.39 13.58
C LEU A 182 -7.77 -7.84 15.04
N PRO A 183 -6.73 -8.59 15.44
CA PRO A 183 -6.60 -9.09 16.81
C PRO A 183 -6.24 -7.98 17.80
N GLU A 184 -6.21 -8.32 19.08
CA GLU A 184 -5.60 -7.47 20.11
C GLU A 184 -4.08 -7.43 19.97
N LEU A 185 -3.57 -6.24 19.70
CA LEU A 185 -2.16 -5.88 19.64
C LEU A 185 -1.60 -5.61 21.04
N GLY A 186 -0.31 -5.85 21.24
CA GLY A 186 0.38 -5.51 22.48
C GLY A 186 0.51 -3.99 22.67
N SER A 187 0.69 -3.25 21.57
CA SER A 187 0.53 -1.80 21.51
C SER A 187 0.25 -1.36 20.08
N LEU A 188 -0.38 -0.19 19.95
CA LEU A 188 -0.60 0.48 18.66
C LEU A 188 0.00 1.88 18.72
N THR A 189 1.01 2.12 17.88
CA THR A 189 1.56 3.45 17.61
C THR A 189 1.12 3.87 16.22
N VAL A 190 0.69 5.13 16.05
CA VAL A 190 0.30 5.65 14.74
C VAL A 190 1.02 6.96 14.45
N ILE A 191 1.83 6.94 13.38
CA ILE A 191 2.45 8.13 12.79
C ILE A 191 1.52 8.66 11.71
N ARG A 192 1.21 9.96 11.78
CA ARG A 192 0.41 10.62 10.74
C ARG A 192 1.29 10.81 9.51
N ALA A 193 0.94 10.15 8.41
CA ALA A 193 1.67 10.30 7.16
C ALA A 193 1.51 11.72 6.61
N VAL A 194 2.59 12.27 6.07
CA VAL A 194 2.57 13.56 5.34
C VAL A 194 1.68 13.42 4.09
N GLN A 195 0.86 14.43 3.82
CA GLN A 195 -0.04 14.46 2.66
C GLN A 195 0.29 15.61 1.73
N GLY A 196 0.90 15.29 0.58
CA GLY A 196 1.10 16.21 -0.55
C GLY A 196 0.17 15.94 -1.75
N LEU A 197 -0.78 15.01 -1.61
CA LEU A 197 -1.76 14.68 -2.66
C LEU A 197 -2.56 15.91 -3.07
N ALA A 198 -3.07 15.95 -4.29
CA ALA A 198 -3.74 17.13 -4.87
C ALA A 198 -2.93 18.44 -4.74
N GLY A 199 -1.60 18.36 -4.59
CA GLY A 199 -0.73 19.52 -4.45
C GLY A 199 -0.83 20.23 -3.10
N GLN A 200 -1.30 19.55 -2.05
CA GLN A 200 -1.32 20.11 -0.69
C GLN A 200 0.09 20.54 -0.24
N GLU A 201 0.16 21.66 0.48
CA GLU A 201 1.38 22.13 1.15
C GLU A 201 1.71 21.22 2.33
N THR A 202 2.94 20.69 2.36
CA THR A 202 3.34 19.71 3.37
C THR A 202 4.11 20.31 4.54
N GLY A 203 4.59 21.55 4.40
CA GLY A 203 5.53 22.19 5.33
C GLY A 203 6.99 21.73 5.17
N TYR A 204 7.28 20.88 4.18
CA TYR A 204 8.64 20.42 3.85
C TYR A 204 9.13 21.03 2.55
N ALA A 205 10.45 21.21 2.40
CA ALA A 205 11.04 21.72 1.17
C ALA A 205 11.01 20.69 0.03
N SER A 206 11.12 19.41 0.36
CA SER A 206 11.03 18.31 -0.60
C SER A 206 10.31 17.09 -0.03
N TRP A 207 9.91 16.19 -0.93
CA TRP A 207 9.38 14.88 -0.60
C TRP A 207 10.41 14.04 0.18
N PHE A 208 11.70 14.18 -0.11
CA PHE A 208 12.75 13.49 0.65
C PHE A 208 12.87 14.03 2.09
N ASP A 209 12.72 15.33 2.31
CA ASP A 209 12.72 15.88 3.68
C ASP A 209 11.53 15.37 4.50
N ALA A 210 10.37 15.23 3.85
CA ALA A 210 9.17 14.65 4.46
C ALA A 210 9.36 13.15 4.75
N LEU A 211 10.00 12.41 3.85
CA LEU A 211 10.36 11.01 4.04
C LEU A 211 11.28 10.85 5.26
N ASP A 212 12.42 11.56 5.28
CA ASP A 212 13.39 11.53 6.37
C ASP A 212 12.75 11.87 7.73
N ALA A 213 11.83 12.84 7.75
CA ALA A 213 11.12 13.22 8.97
C ALA A 213 10.16 12.13 9.48
N MET A 214 9.55 11.35 8.58
CA MET A 214 8.74 10.19 8.95
C MET A 214 9.61 9.01 9.37
N GLU A 215 10.73 8.75 8.69
CA GLU A 215 11.69 7.71 9.07
C GLU A 215 12.24 7.94 10.48
N ARG A 216 12.62 9.18 10.84
CA ARG A 216 13.04 9.53 12.21
C ARG A 216 11.95 9.30 13.26
N GLN A 217 10.67 9.52 12.91
CA GLN A 217 9.57 9.21 13.81
C GLN A 217 9.40 7.69 13.99
N MET A 218 9.66 6.91 12.93
CA MET A 218 9.68 5.45 13.02
C MET A 218 10.84 5.00 13.92
N ASP A 219 12.05 5.52 13.74
CA ASP A 219 13.23 5.17 14.55
C ASP A 219 13.05 5.46 16.04
N ALA A 220 12.27 6.48 16.37
CA ALA A 220 11.95 6.84 17.75
C ALA A 220 10.84 5.97 18.38
N ALA A 221 10.12 5.17 17.59
CA ALA A 221 9.03 4.32 18.07
C ALA A 221 9.53 2.90 18.40
N ASP A 222 8.96 2.30 19.45
CA ASP A 222 9.19 0.89 19.82
C ASP A 222 8.09 0.01 19.20
N TYR A 223 8.46 -0.76 18.17
CA TYR A 223 7.55 -1.64 17.45
C TYR A 223 8.25 -2.91 16.96
N GLU A 224 7.49 -3.95 16.65
CA GLU A 224 7.98 -5.19 16.02
C GLU A 224 7.54 -5.27 14.56
N VAL A 225 6.34 -4.75 14.26
CA VAL A 225 5.72 -4.81 12.93
C VAL A 225 5.24 -3.43 12.49
N ALA A 226 5.61 -3.01 11.29
CA ALA A 226 5.07 -1.82 10.64
C ALA A 226 3.99 -2.19 9.61
N ILE A 227 2.86 -1.49 9.63
CA ILE A 227 1.85 -1.52 8.56
C ILE A 227 1.80 -0.13 7.92
N VAL A 228 2.13 -0.04 6.64
CA VAL A 228 2.36 1.25 5.98
C VAL A 228 1.34 1.47 4.86
N GLY A 229 0.61 2.58 4.97
CA GLY A 229 -0.30 3.10 3.96
C GLY A 229 -0.15 4.61 3.82
N ALA A 230 0.90 5.04 3.13
CA ALA A 230 1.35 6.45 3.11
C ALA A 230 1.60 6.97 1.68
N GLY A 231 0.74 6.63 0.71
CA GLY A 231 0.92 7.07 -0.69
C GLY A 231 2.29 6.67 -1.26
N ALA A 232 2.96 7.59 -1.96
CA ALA A 232 4.30 7.35 -2.53
C ALA A 232 5.38 7.05 -1.47
N TYR A 233 5.22 7.53 -0.24
CA TYR A 233 6.13 7.22 0.87
C TYR A 233 6.03 5.77 1.32
N SER A 234 4.95 5.08 0.97
CA SER A 234 4.58 3.81 1.57
C SER A 234 5.60 2.69 1.36
N LEU A 235 6.22 2.61 0.19
CA LEU A 235 7.24 1.60 -0.11
C LEU A 235 8.59 1.94 0.55
N PRO A 236 9.13 3.17 0.38
CA PRO A 236 10.32 3.64 1.11
C PRO A 236 10.25 3.44 2.63
N LEU A 237 9.17 3.89 3.29
CA LEU A 237 9.01 3.74 4.74
C LEU A 237 8.96 2.26 5.18
N ALA A 238 8.36 1.38 4.36
CA ALA A 238 8.32 -0.04 4.67
C ALA A 238 9.69 -0.71 4.47
N ALA A 239 10.47 -0.27 3.47
CA ALA A 239 11.86 -0.68 3.31
C ALA A 239 12.72 -0.22 4.49
N HIS A 240 12.56 1.03 4.93
CA HIS A 240 13.24 1.57 6.12
C HIS A 240 12.95 0.76 7.39
N ALA A 241 11.68 0.42 7.65
CA ALA A 241 11.32 -0.47 8.76
C ALA A 241 12.07 -1.81 8.69
N ARG A 242 12.13 -2.42 7.51
CA ARG A 242 12.84 -3.68 7.29
C ARG A 242 14.35 -3.56 7.49
N ASP A 243 14.96 -2.49 6.98
CA ASP A 243 16.40 -2.25 7.08
C ASP A 243 16.84 -1.88 8.50
N THR A 244 15.92 -1.36 9.32
CA THR A 244 16.10 -1.15 10.77
C THR A 244 15.73 -2.37 11.63
N GLY A 245 15.45 -3.52 11.01
CA GLY A 245 15.31 -4.82 11.69
C GLY A 245 13.87 -5.28 11.96
N HIS A 246 12.86 -4.58 11.44
CA HIS A 246 11.45 -4.83 11.71
C HIS A 246 10.77 -5.64 10.59
N THR A 247 9.64 -6.25 10.90
CA THR A 247 8.75 -6.77 9.86
C THR A 247 7.87 -5.64 9.35
N ALA A 248 7.72 -5.50 8.03
CA ALA A 248 6.97 -4.43 7.40
C ALA A 248 6.00 -4.97 6.33
N ILE A 249 4.74 -4.56 6.43
CA ILE A 249 3.70 -4.87 5.45
C ILE A 249 3.21 -3.55 4.83
N GLN A 250 3.52 -3.38 3.55
CA GLN A 250 3.14 -2.20 2.79
C GLN A 250 1.81 -2.45 2.09
N MET A 251 0.70 -2.07 2.73
CA MET A 251 -0.66 -2.35 2.22
C MET A 251 -1.29 -1.17 1.49
N SER A 252 -0.55 -0.06 1.32
CA SER A 252 -1.02 1.15 0.60
C SER A 252 -2.37 1.65 1.12
N GLY A 253 -3.20 2.25 0.26
CA GLY A 253 -4.53 2.74 0.65
C GLY A 253 -5.48 1.67 1.17
N ALA A 254 -5.26 0.38 0.90
CA ALA A 254 -6.09 -0.69 1.46
C ALA A 254 -5.89 -0.87 2.99
N THR A 255 -4.85 -0.23 3.56
CA THR A 255 -4.61 -0.16 5.01
C THR A 255 -5.81 0.38 5.78
N GLN A 256 -6.52 1.38 5.25
CA GLN A 256 -7.67 1.97 5.93
C GLN A 256 -8.81 0.96 6.18
N LEU A 257 -8.97 -0.02 5.28
CA LEU A 257 -9.98 -1.06 5.42
C LEU A 257 -9.70 -1.97 6.61
N LEU A 258 -8.42 -2.23 6.93
CA LEU A 258 -8.04 -3.02 8.12
C LEU A 258 -8.52 -2.39 9.43
N PHE A 259 -8.73 -1.08 9.45
CA PHE A 259 -9.23 -0.34 10.60
C PHE A 259 -10.71 0.06 10.45
N GLY A 260 -11.45 -0.58 9.54
CA GLY A 260 -12.88 -0.33 9.36
C GLY A 260 -13.20 1.08 8.85
N ILE A 261 -12.31 1.65 8.02
CA ILE A 261 -12.47 2.99 7.44
C ILE A 261 -12.87 2.85 5.97
N LYS A 262 -14.08 3.26 5.65
CA LYS A 262 -14.67 3.26 4.30
C LYS A 262 -13.95 4.26 3.40
N GLY A 263 -13.92 3.97 2.10
CA GLY A 263 -13.47 4.90 1.07
C GLY A 263 -14.25 4.67 -0.22
N LYS A 264 -14.46 5.72 -1.01
CA LYS A 264 -15.31 5.69 -2.21
C LYS A 264 -14.96 4.58 -3.19
N ARG A 265 -13.68 4.23 -3.30
CA ARG A 265 -13.19 3.13 -4.14
C ARG A 265 -13.86 1.79 -3.84
N TRP A 266 -14.20 1.55 -2.58
CA TRP A 266 -14.65 0.23 -2.11
C TRP A 266 -16.15 0.15 -1.88
N ASP A 267 -16.88 1.26 -1.97
CA ASP A 267 -18.33 1.31 -1.73
C ASP A 267 -19.14 0.37 -2.61
N THR A 268 -18.71 0.20 -3.86
CA THR A 268 -19.36 -0.68 -4.83
C THR A 268 -18.55 -1.94 -5.14
N HIS A 269 -17.44 -2.18 -4.41
CA HIS A 269 -16.57 -3.33 -4.68
C HIS A 269 -17.25 -4.62 -4.21
N PRO A 270 -17.46 -5.63 -5.09
CA PRO A 270 -18.37 -6.76 -4.85
C PRO A 270 -18.00 -7.64 -3.65
N VAL A 271 -16.74 -7.60 -3.22
CA VAL A 271 -16.25 -8.35 -2.04
C VAL A 271 -16.05 -7.44 -0.83
N LEU A 272 -15.55 -6.22 -1.03
CA LEU A 272 -15.06 -5.39 0.07
C LEU A 272 -16.16 -4.54 0.69
N SER A 273 -17.15 -4.10 -0.10
CA SER A 273 -18.33 -3.42 0.44
C SER A 273 -19.13 -4.30 1.40
N ARG A 274 -19.03 -5.63 1.25
CA ARG A 274 -19.69 -6.60 2.13
C ARG A 274 -19.03 -6.74 3.50
N LEU A 275 -17.83 -6.20 3.69
CA LEU A 275 -17.19 -6.14 5.00
C LEU A 275 -17.76 -5.02 5.88
N TYR A 276 -18.44 -4.04 5.26
CA TYR A 276 -18.97 -2.88 5.97
C TYR A 276 -20.10 -3.30 6.92
N ASN A 277 -20.09 -2.70 8.11
CA ASN A 277 -21.19 -2.76 9.07
C ASN A 277 -21.36 -1.38 9.75
N ASP A 278 -22.24 -1.29 10.75
CA ASP A 278 -22.57 -0.03 11.45
C ASP A 278 -21.37 0.58 12.20
N ALA A 279 -20.37 -0.22 12.57
CA ALA A 279 -19.17 0.25 13.26
C ALA A 279 -18.13 0.89 12.31
N TRP A 280 -18.28 0.72 11.00
CA TRP A 280 -17.37 1.26 9.99
C TRP A 280 -17.68 2.72 9.66
N VAL A 281 -16.64 3.55 9.62
CA VAL A 281 -16.75 5.01 9.48
C VAL A 281 -16.05 5.52 8.22
N ARG A 282 -16.27 6.78 7.89
CA ARG A 282 -15.42 7.52 6.94
C ARG A 282 -14.28 8.18 7.72
N PRO A 283 -13.18 8.58 7.06
CA PRO A 283 -12.14 9.37 7.70
C PRO A 283 -12.73 10.63 8.35
N ALA A 284 -12.16 11.10 9.45
CA ALA A 284 -12.60 12.35 10.05
C ALA A 284 -12.34 13.53 9.11
N GLU A 285 -13.17 14.57 9.24
CA GLU A 285 -13.10 15.76 8.37
C GLU A 285 -11.73 16.43 8.43
N ASN A 286 -11.11 16.49 9.61
CA ASN A 286 -9.78 17.04 9.83
C ASN A 286 -8.62 16.16 9.31
N GLU A 287 -8.93 14.97 8.78
CA GLU A 287 -7.99 14.06 8.12
C GLU A 287 -8.27 13.96 6.61
N GLY A 288 -9.18 14.80 6.12
CA GLY A 288 -9.37 15.09 4.70
C GLY A 288 -8.22 15.92 4.12
N ILE A 289 -8.22 16.00 2.79
CA ILE A 289 -7.43 17.00 2.05
C ILE A 289 -8.38 17.87 1.21
N ASP A 290 -7.96 19.09 0.93
CA ASP A 290 -8.65 19.92 -0.06
C ASP A 290 -8.49 19.31 -1.46
N HIS A 291 -9.50 19.49 -2.30
CA HIS A 291 -9.54 18.97 -3.67
C HIS A 291 -9.35 17.45 -3.80
N ARG A 292 -9.74 16.69 -2.77
CA ARG A 292 -9.63 15.22 -2.73
C ARG A 292 -10.26 14.50 -3.93
N GLU A 293 -11.26 15.10 -4.58
CA GLU A 293 -11.87 14.61 -5.81
C GLU A 293 -10.89 14.51 -6.99
N ALA A 294 -9.83 15.34 -7.00
CA ALA A 294 -8.75 15.24 -7.98
C ALA A 294 -7.91 13.96 -7.80
N VAL A 295 -7.91 13.38 -6.59
CA VAL A 295 -7.22 12.12 -6.27
C VAL A 295 -8.14 10.95 -6.58
N GLU A 296 -8.09 10.50 -7.82
CA GLU A 296 -8.80 9.29 -8.26
C GLU A 296 -10.31 9.35 -7.93
N GLY A 297 -10.92 10.53 -8.08
CA GLY A 297 -12.34 10.76 -7.80
C GLY A 297 -12.71 10.80 -6.31
N GLY A 298 -11.72 10.96 -5.41
CA GLY A 298 -11.91 10.88 -3.96
C GLY A 298 -11.83 9.45 -3.42
N SER A 299 -11.03 8.58 -4.05
CA SER A 299 -11.02 7.13 -3.80
C SER A 299 -10.91 6.71 -2.32
N TYR A 300 -10.18 7.46 -1.50
CA TYR A 300 -9.86 7.11 -0.11
C TYR A 300 -10.80 7.72 0.92
N TRP A 301 -11.63 8.67 0.51
CA TRP A 301 -12.59 9.37 1.37
C TRP A 301 -14.01 8.92 1.08
#